data_AF-A0A6V8KFS1-F1
#
_entry.id   AF-A0A6V8KFS1-F1
#
_cell.length_a   1.000
_cell.length_b   1.000
_cell.length_c   1.000
_cell.angle_alpha   90.00
_cell.angle_beta   90.00
_cell.angle_gamma   90.00
#
_symmetry.space_group_name_H-M   'P 1'
#
loop_
_entity.id
_entity.type
_entity.pdbx_description
1 polymer ?
#
loop_
_entity_poly.entity_id
_entity_poly.type
_entity_poly.pdbx_seq_one_letter_code
_entity_poly.pdbx_strand_id
1 'polypeptide(L)' 'MPAFRAEMAAWIRDGRISQRHTVVEGIERVPEVMFGLLRPGTATVGKAIVRIPEAS' A
#
# COMPACT_ATOMS: atom_id res chain seq x y z
N MET A 1 -2.42 4.50 20.44
CA MET A 1 -1.84 3.94 19.19
C MET A 1 -1.20 2.56 19.33
N PRO A 2 -0.48 2.21 20.43
CA PRO A 2 0.13 0.87 20.55
C PRO A 2 -0.88 -0.29 20.55
N ALA A 3 -1.99 -0.15 21.29
CA ALA A 3 -3.03 -1.17 21.38
C ALA A 3 -3.66 -1.50 20.02
N PHE A 4 -4.03 -0.48 19.24
CA PHE A 4 -4.57 -0.63 17.88
C PHE A 4 -3.62 -1.41 16.95
N ARG A 5 -2.31 -1.12 17.01
CA ARG A 5 -1.32 -1.81 16.16
C ARG A 5 -1.21 -3.29 16.52
N ALA A 6 -1.25 -3.62 17.82
CA ALA A 6 -1.18 -4.99 18.29
C ALA A 6 -2.42 -5.80 17.85
N GLU A 7 -3.61 -5.22 17.98
CA GLU A 7 -4.87 -5.84 17.56
C GLU A 7 -4.94 -6.05 16.04
N MET A 8 -4.61 -5.02 15.26
CA MET A 8 -4.58 -5.10 13.80
C MET A 8 -3.57 -6.16 13.32
N ALA A 9 -2.40 -6.24 13.96
CA ALA A 9 -1.40 -7.26 13.64
C ALA A 9 -1.91 -8.69 13.93
N ALA A 10 -2.68 -8.87 15.00
CA ALA A 10 -3.32 -10.15 15.29
C ALA A 10 -4.32 -10.53 14.18
N TRP A 11 -5.21 -9.60 13.79
CA TRP A 11 -6.19 -9.87 12.73
C TRP A 11 -5.58 -10.16 11.36
N ILE A 12 -4.47 -9.49 11.00
CA ILE A 12 -3.73 -9.80 9.77
C ILE A 12 -3.14 -11.21 9.84
N ARG A 13 -2.51 -11.57 10.97
CA ARG A 13 -1.91 -12.90 11.18
C ARG A 13 -2.96 -14.02 11.14
N ASP A 14 -4.11 -13.77 11.74
CA ASP A 14 -5.24 -14.71 11.80
C ASP A 14 -6.02 -14.79 10.46
N GLY A 15 -5.60 -14.05 9.43
CA GLY A 15 -6.26 -14.02 8.12
C GLY A 15 -7.62 -13.31 8.10
N ARG A 16 -7.99 -12.64 9.20
CA ARG A 16 -9.25 -11.89 9.33
C ARG A 16 -9.24 -10.61 8.50
N ILE A 17 -8.05 -10.13 8.11
CA ILE A 17 -7.86 -8.98 7.24
C ILE A 17 -6.89 -9.35 6.12
N SER A 18 -7.33 -9.17 4.87
CA SER A 18 -6.49 -9.32 3.67
C SER A 18 -5.91 -7.97 3.25
N GLN A 19 -4.59 -7.90 3.12
CA GLN A 19 -3.90 -6.70 2.64
C GLN A 19 -3.64 -6.81 1.15
N ARG A 20 -4.21 -5.88 0.37
CA ARG A 20 -3.95 -5.77 -1.08
C ARG A 20 -3.12 -4.53 -1.33
N HIS A 21 -2.09 -4.69 -2.14
CA HIS A 21 -1.15 -3.63 -2.46
C HIS A 21 -0.95 -3.51 -3.96
N THR A 22 -0.80 -2.27 -4.42
CA THR A 22 -0.22 -1.96 -5.72
C THR A 22 1.17 -1.41 -5.45
N VAL A 23 2.20 -2.13 -5.88
CA VAL A 23 3.60 -1.76 -5.64
C VAL A 23 4.21 -1.29 -6.94
N VAL A 24 4.81 -0.10 -6.93
CA VAL A 24 5.63 0.42 -8.02
C VAL A 24 7.04 0.71 -7.54
N GLU A 25 7.98 0.62 -8.46
CA GLU A 25 9.40 0.91 -8.22
C GLU A 25 9.71 2.33 -8.72
N GLY A 26 10.44 3.11 -7.91
CA GLY A 26 10.90 4.44 -8.28
C GLY A 26 9.96 5.58 -7.85
N ILE A 27 10.54 6.60 -7.21
CA ILE A 27 9.80 7.77 -6.70
C ILE A 27 9.16 8.60 -7.83
N GLU A 28 9.75 8.56 -9.02
CA GLU A 28 9.27 9.21 -10.22
C GLU A 28 7.90 8.68 -10.70
N ARG A 29 7.49 7.49 -10.23
CA ARG A 29 6.17 6.91 -10.54
C ARG A 29 5.04 7.45 -9.67
N VAL A 30 5.34 8.24 -8.64
CA VAL A 30 4.32 8.82 -7.73
C VAL A 30 3.19 9.53 -8.49
N PRO A 31 3.45 10.42 -9.49
CA PRO A 31 2.37 11.10 -10.20
C PRO A 31 1.40 10.14 -10.89
N GLU A 32 1.91 9.10 -11.56
CA GLU A 32 1.09 8.09 -12.24
C GLU A 32 0.20 7.33 -11.24
N VAL A 33 0.79 6.86 -10.14
CA VAL A 33 0.06 6.11 -9.10
C VAL A 33 -1.00 7.00 -8.45
N MET A 34 -0.70 8.28 -8.21
CA MET A 34 -1.66 9.24 -7.69
C MET A 34 -2.84 9.45 -8.66
N PHE A 35 -2.57 9.61 -9.96
CA PHE A 35 -3.66 9.66 -10.94
C PHE A 35 -4.48 8.36 -10.97
N GLY A 36 -3.82 7.21 -10.78
CA GLY A 36 -4.49 5.92 -10.70
C GLY A 36 -5.37 5.72 -9.45
N LEU A 37 -5.16 6.47 -8.37
CA LEU A 37 -6.04 6.51 -7.19
C LEU A 37 -7.31 7.35 -7.44
N LEU A 38 -7.20 8.37 -8.29
CA LEU A 38 -8.24 9.37 -8.51
C LEU A 38 -9.14 9.06 -9.72
N ARG A 39 -8.73 8.12 -10.58
CA ARG A 39 -9.50 7.71 -11.75
C ARG A 39 -10.36 6.48 -11.45
N PRO A 40 -11.65 6.48 -11.83
CA PRO A 40 -12.48 5.27 -11.75
C PRO A 40 -11.95 4.19 -12.72
N GLY A 41 -12.12 2.90 -12.37
CA GLY A 41 -11.71 1.79 -13.25
C GLY A 41 -10.36 1.14 -12.97
N THR A 42 -9.80 1.30 -11.76
CA THR A 42 -8.74 0.46 -11.16
C THR A 42 -7.38 0.45 -11.88
N ALA A 43 -6.67 1.58 -11.91
CA ALA A 43 -5.22 1.53 -12.11
C ALA A 43 -4.46 1.13 -10.83
N THR A 44 -5.08 1.32 -9.66
CA THR A 44 -4.53 0.91 -8.36
C THR A 44 -5.59 0.15 -7.57
N VAL A 45 -5.14 -0.86 -6.81
CA VAL A 45 -5.98 -1.66 -5.94
C VAL A 45 -5.39 -1.71 -4.54
N GLY A 46 -6.23 -1.48 -3.54
CA GLY A 46 -5.82 -1.43 -2.14
C GLY A 46 -4.85 -0.28 -1.88
N LYS A 47 -3.79 -0.54 -1.10
CA LYS A 47 -2.81 0.49 -0.76
C LYS A 47 -1.72 0.58 -1.84
N ALA A 48 -1.54 1.76 -2.41
CA ALA A 48 -0.40 2.09 -3.24
C ALA A 48 0.89 2.20 -2.40
N ILE A 49 1.97 1.56 -2.86
CA ILE A 49 3.30 1.60 -2.26
C ILE A 49 4.30 1.92 -3.37
N VAL A 50 5.10 2.95 -3.15
CA VAL A 50 6.24 3.27 -4.03
C VAL A 50 7.50 2.82 -3.29
N ARG A 51 8.23 1.88 -3.89
CA ARG A 51 9.53 1.46 -3.37
C ARG A 51 10.59 2.43 -3.85
N ILE A 52 11.37 2.92 -2.90
CA ILE A 52 12.54 3.75 -3.13
C ILE A 52 13.79 2.86 -3.07
N PRO A 53 14.78 3.09 -3.95
CA PRO A 53 16.06 2.39 -3.87
C PRO A 53 16.69 2.59 -2.49
N GLU A 54 17.40 1.57 -2.00
CA GLU A 54 18.24 1.75 -0.82
C GLU A 54 19.35 2.76 -1.13
N ALA A 55 19.56 3.70 -0.22
CA ALA A 55 20.71 4.58 -0.29
C ALA A 55 21.96 3.73 0.02
N SER A 56 22.87 3.62 -0.95
CA SER A 56 24.20 3.00 -0.77
C SER A 56 25.12 3.90 0.05
#